data_AF-A0A425XZP0-F1
#
_entry.id   AF-A0A425XZP0-F1
#
_cell.length_a   1.000
_cell.length_b   1.000
_cell.length_c   1.000
_cell.angle_alpha   90.00
_cell.angle_beta   90.00
_cell.angle_gamma   90.00
#
_symmetry.space_group_name_H-M   'P 1'
#
loop_
_entity.id
_entity.type
_entity.pdbx_description
1 polymer ?
#
loop_
_entity_poly.entity_id
_entity_poly.type
_entity_poly.pdbx_seq_one_letter_code
_entity_poly.pdbx_strand_id
1 'polypeptide(L)'
;MSQKEDFISQEPAMKALAANEVQTPNMPVNVAAQEAEDQFNIAIIYQTQLATAGVTVDSINLLLTRANALREAEAQWRTTYNSEQVDVKNWEDQAPAGYALKKDLSAAFRFAYRKDSRLLAKVREIGKGTGDDHMIQDLLEYAVLGQSNPTQLEAINFDMTKLDTSTVLSETLSTLLSKSVGDKKSQHLLKDVRDRSFTIMKETLDYIRDAGKYVFNDQLDIRKLFTSDYLRKHQASSTPESIEIEEDTTVE
;
A
#
# COMPACT_ATOMS: atom_id res chain seq x y z
N MET A 1 28.61 1.23 -7.80
CA MET A 1 27.34 0.98 -8.51
C MET A 1 26.30 1.92 -7.96
N SER A 2 25.38 2.38 -8.79
CA SER A 2 24.25 3.22 -8.34
C SER A 2 23.18 2.36 -7.66
N GLN A 3 22.33 2.99 -6.83
CA GLN A 3 21.21 2.28 -6.15
C GLN A 3 20.32 1.53 -7.14
N LYS A 4 20.12 2.09 -8.33
CA LYS A 4 19.36 1.48 -9.42
C LYS A 4 20.03 0.23 -10.01
N GLU A 5 21.34 0.25 -10.19
CA GLU A 5 22.08 -0.93 -10.67
C GLU A 5 22.04 -2.06 -9.63
N ASP A 6 22.22 -1.70 -8.36
CA ASP A 6 22.13 -2.66 -7.25
C ASP A 6 20.72 -3.27 -7.16
N PHE A 7 19.67 -2.46 -7.32
CA PHE A 7 18.29 -2.94 -7.42
C PHE A 7 18.11 -3.97 -8.54
N ILE A 8 18.52 -3.64 -9.76
CA ILE A 8 18.42 -4.54 -10.91
C ILE A 8 19.18 -5.84 -10.65
N SER A 9 20.36 -5.77 -10.02
CA SER A 9 21.17 -6.95 -9.69
C SER A 9 20.48 -7.90 -8.70
N GLN A 10 19.62 -7.37 -7.82
CA GLN A 10 18.94 -8.13 -6.77
C GLN A 10 17.54 -8.62 -7.16
N GLU A 11 16.98 -8.18 -8.30
CA GLU A 11 15.68 -8.66 -8.79
C GLU A 11 15.54 -10.19 -8.81
N PRO A 12 16.55 -10.97 -9.27
CA PRO A 12 16.44 -12.43 -9.26
C PRO A 12 16.24 -12.99 -7.85
N ALA A 13 16.93 -12.43 -6.85
CA ALA A 13 16.80 -12.84 -5.46
C ALA A 13 15.41 -12.47 -4.89
N MET A 14 14.90 -11.28 -5.19
CA MET A 14 13.56 -10.86 -4.78
C MET A 14 12.46 -11.77 -5.38
N LYS A 15 12.60 -12.15 -6.65
CA LYS A 15 11.67 -13.03 -7.38
C LYS A 15 11.74 -14.48 -6.91
N ALA A 16 12.90 -14.94 -6.45
CA ALA A 16 13.11 -16.29 -5.94
C ALA A 16 12.45 -16.51 -4.57
N LEU A 17 12.21 -15.46 -3.79
CA LEU A 17 11.62 -15.55 -2.47
C LEU A 17 10.16 -16.03 -2.53
N ALA A 18 9.77 -17.02 -1.72
CA ALA A 18 8.39 -17.49 -1.73
C ALA A 18 7.46 -16.47 -1.08
N ALA A 19 6.20 -16.38 -1.53
CA ALA A 19 5.26 -15.36 -1.05
C ALA A 19 5.01 -15.42 0.48
N ASN A 20 5.11 -16.61 1.08
CA ASN A 20 4.96 -16.81 2.52
C ASN A 20 6.22 -16.48 3.34
N GLU A 21 7.35 -16.23 2.69
CA GLU A 21 8.61 -15.82 3.34
C GLU A 21 8.74 -14.28 3.36
N VAL A 22 7.97 -13.58 2.52
CA VAL A 22 8.01 -12.12 2.41
C VAL A 22 7.57 -11.48 3.73
N GLN A 23 8.45 -10.65 4.29
CA GLN A 23 8.20 -9.89 5.50
C GLN A 23 7.93 -8.43 5.16
N THR A 24 6.86 -7.88 5.74
CA THR A 24 6.65 -6.44 5.73
C THR A 24 7.65 -5.75 6.67
N PRO A 25 8.25 -4.60 6.29
CA PRO A 25 9.14 -3.84 7.16
C PRO A 25 8.54 -3.59 8.54
N ASN A 26 9.25 -4.04 9.58
CA ASN A 26 8.87 -3.85 10.99
C ASN A 26 9.46 -2.56 11.62
N MET A 27 10.11 -1.76 10.79
CA MET A 27 10.71 -0.47 11.12
C MET A 27 10.70 0.41 9.85
N PRO A 28 10.90 1.73 9.96
CA PRO A 28 10.99 2.60 8.78
C PRO A 28 12.10 2.14 7.83
N VAL A 29 11.81 2.06 6.53
CA VAL A 29 12.74 1.52 5.52
C VAL A 29 14.05 2.31 5.45
N ASN A 30 13.99 3.63 5.59
CA ASN A 30 15.18 4.48 5.64
C ASN A 30 16.09 4.14 6.83
N VAL A 31 15.51 3.76 7.98
CA VAL A 31 16.27 3.34 9.16
C VAL A 31 16.85 1.94 8.94
N ALA A 32 16.07 1.00 8.41
CA ALA A 32 16.54 -0.36 8.12
C ALA A 32 17.73 -0.35 7.14
N ALA A 33 17.63 0.42 6.06
CA ALA A 33 18.72 0.57 5.09
C ALA A 33 19.95 1.27 5.71
N GLN A 34 19.76 2.27 6.56
CA GLN A 34 20.87 2.93 7.26
C GLN A 34 21.58 1.95 8.20
N GLU A 35 20.83 1.19 9.00
CA GLU A 35 21.40 0.19 9.89
C GLU A 35 22.21 -0.89 9.13
N ALA A 36 21.78 -1.25 7.91
CA ALA A 36 22.51 -2.18 7.05
C ALA A 36 23.83 -1.59 6.53
N GLU A 37 23.84 -0.31 6.13
CA GLU A 37 25.06 0.40 5.73
C GLU A 37 26.04 0.57 6.89
N ASP A 38 25.53 0.92 8.08
CA ASP A 38 26.34 1.03 9.29
C ASP A 38 26.94 -0.35 9.64
N GLN A 39 26.13 -1.41 9.55
CA GLN A 39 26.58 -2.78 9.79
C GLN A 39 27.61 -3.25 8.76
N PHE A 40 27.50 -2.84 7.50
CA PHE A 40 28.53 -3.08 6.48
C PHE A 40 29.88 -2.50 6.92
N ASN A 41 29.90 -1.23 7.33
CA ASN A 41 31.13 -0.56 7.76
C ASN A 41 31.75 -1.26 8.98
N ILE A 42 30.93 -1.66 9.96
CA ILE A 42 31.37 -2.43 11.13
C ILE A 42 31.92 -3.80 10.71
N ALA A 43 31.22 -4.51 9.82
CA ALA A 43 31.62 -5.85 9.39
C ALA A 43 32.94 -5.85 8.61
N ILE A 44 33.21 -4.82 7.82
CA ILE A 44 34.50 -4.65 7.13
C ILE A 44 35.66 -4.50 8.11
N ILE A 45 35.49 -3.72 9.19
CA ILE A 45 36.52 -3.55 10.24
C ILE A 45 36.87 -4.90 10.89
N TYR A 46 35.86 -5.74 11.11
CA TYR A 46 35.99 -7.02 11.81
C TYR A 46 35.96 -8.24 10.88
N GLN A 47 36.22 -8.07 9.58
CA GLN A 47 36.01 -9.11 8.57
C GLN A 47 36.80 -10.39 8.85
N THR A 48 38.03 -10.26 9.38
CA THR A 48 38.91 -11.40 9.67
C THR A 48 38.35 -12.26 10.79
N GLN A 49 37.78 -11.64 11.82
CA GLN A 49 37.15 -12.33 12.94
C GLN A 49 35.82 -12.95 12.51
N LEU A 50 34.99 -12.21 11.75
CA LEU A 50 33.71 -12.69 11.24
C LEU A 50 33.87 -13.89 10.29
N ALA A 51 34.97 -13.96 9.53
CA ALA A 51 35.29 -15.11 8.69
C ALA A 51 35.38 -16.43 9.47
N THR A 52 35.72 -16.40 10.76
CA THR A 52 35.75 -17.60 11.62
C THR A 52 34.36 -18.21 11.85
N ALA A 53 33.29 -17.42 11.67
CA ALA A 53 31.90 -17.85 11.72
C ALA A 53 31.27 -18.01 10.33
N GLY A 54 32.09 -18.04 9.27
CA GLY A 54 31.65 -18.27 7.90
C GLY A 54 31.16 -17.03 7.14
N VAL A 55 31.21 -15.84 7.74
CA VAL A 55 30.85 -14.59 7.06
C VAL A 55 31.94 -14.25 6.04
N THR A 56 31.59 -14.24 4.77
CA THR A 56 32.52 -13.91 3.68
C THR A 56 32.48 -12.42 3.36
N VAL A 57 33.56 -11.89 2.77
CA VAL A 57 33.59 -10.52 2.24
C VAL A 57 32.46 -10.31 1.21
N ASP A 58 32.13 -11.33 0.43
CA ASP A 58 31.00 -11.27 -0.52
C ASP A 58 29.66 -11.10 0.20
N SER A 59 29.43 -11.79 1.33
CA SER A 59 28.19 -11.61 2.11
C SER A 59 28.09 -10.22 2.74
N ILE A 60 29.23 -9.63 3.13
CA ILE A 60 29.30 -8.26 3.64
C ILE A 60 29.00 -7.26 2.51
N ASN A 61 29.64 -7.40 1.35
CA ASN A 61 29.35 -6.54 0.19
C ASN A 61 27.90 -6.68 -0.29
N LEU A 62 27.35 -7.90 -0.25
CA LEU A 62 25.97 -8.18 -0.60
C LEU A 62 24.99 -7.42 0.31
N LEU A 63 25.32 -7.21 1.60
CA LEU A 63 24.50 -6.41 2.50
C LEU A 63 24.33 -4.98 1.97
N LEU A 64 25.43 -4.35 1.53
CA LEU A 64 25.40 -3.00 0.97
C LEU A 64 24.56 -2.95 -0.32
N THR A 65 24.76 -3.90 -1.23
CA THR A 65 23.96 -4.02 -2.45
C THR A 65 22.47 -4.18 -2.15
N ARG A 66 22.11 -5.02 -1.17
CA ARG A 66 20.71 -5.22 -0.77
C ARG A 66 20.10 -4.00 -0.05
N ALA A 67 20.90 -3.26 0.72
CA ALA A 67 20.47 -1.99 1.32
C ALA A 67 20.14 -0.94 0.25
N ASN A 68 21.01 -0.81 -0.76
CA ASN A 68 20.78 0.07 -1.90
C ASN A 68 19.55 -0.34 -2.72
N ALA A 69 19.37 -1.64 -2.97
CA ALA A 69 18.18 -2.17 -3.64
C ALA A 69 16.89 -1.83 -2.87
N LEU A 70 16.89 -1.95 -1.55
CA LEU A 70 15.75 -1.58 -0.71
C LEU A 70 15.43 -0.08 -0.79
N ARG A 71 16.44 0.80 -0.81
CA ARG A 71 16.22 2.25 -0.95
C ARG A 71 15.56 2.60 -2.29
N GLU A 72 16.04 2.00 -3.38
CA GLU A 72 15.46 2.19 -4.70
C GLU A 72 14.01 1.68 -4.75
N ALA A 73 13.73 0.50 -4.19
CA ALA A 73 12.37 -0.05 -4.12
C ALA A 73 11.41 0.83 -3.32
N GLU A 74 11.86 1.38 -2.19
CA GLU A 74 11.08 2.36 -1.40
C GLU A 74 10.83 3.66 -2.16
N ALA A 75 11.83 4.17 -2.89
CA ALA A 75 11.70 5.37 -3.70
C ALA A 75 10.68 5.20 -4.82
N GLN A 76 10.72 4.06 -5.54
CA GLN A 76 9.73 3.71 -6.56
C GLN A 76 8.34 3.62 -5.94
N TRP A 77 8.19 2.89 -4.84
CA TRP A 77 6.91 2.76 -4.15
C TRP A 77 6.34 4.10 -3.69
N ARG A 78 7.15 4.96 -3.05
CA ARG A 78 6.70 6.29 -2.57
C ARG A 78 6.31 7.24 -3.69
N THR A 79 7.06 7.24 -4.78
CA THR A 79 6.79 8.12 -5.92
C THR A 79 5.42 7.79 -6.52
N THR A 80 5.19 6.50 -6.74
CA THR A 80 3.93 5.99 -7.28
C THR A 80 2.78 6.13 -6.29
N TYR A 81 2.99 5.80 -5.00
CA TYR A 81 1.98 5.94 -3.95
C TYR A 81 1.43 7.37 -3.84
N ASN A 82 2.28 8.38 -3.98
CA ASN A 82 1.85 9.78 -3.88
C ASN A 82 1.07 10.25 -5.11
N SER A 83 1.48 9.85 -6.33
CA SER A 83 0.78 10.25 -7.56
C SER A 83 -0.56 9.53 -7.74
N GLU A 84 -0.60 8.25 -7.37
CA GLU A 84 -1.74 7.35 -7.62
C GLU A 84 -2.85 7.44 -6.54
N GLN A 85 -2.59 8.14 -5.42
CA GLN A 85 -3.67 8.45 -4.46
C GLN A 85 -4.66 9.51 -4.98
N VAL A 86 -4.27 10.29 -5.99
CA VAL A 86 -5.14 11.34 -6.55
C VAL A 86 -6.37 10.72 -7.21
N ASP A 87 -6.21 9.70 -8.03
CA ASP A 87 -7.34 9.08 -8.74
C ASP A 87 -8.21 8.21 -7.81
N VAL A 88 -7.61 7.56 -6.81
CA VAL A 88 -8.37 6.89 -5.73
C VAL A 88 -9.23 7.89 -4.97
N LYS A 89 -8.66 9.02 -4.58
CA LYS A 89 -9.40 10.07 -3.88
C LYS A 89 -10.49 10.69 -4.76
N ASN A 90 -10.18 11.01 -6.02
CA ASN A 90 -11.16 11.54 -6.97
C ASN A 90 -12.34 10.58 -7.18
N TRP A 91 -12.08 9.27 -7.22
CA TRP A 91 -13.12 8.26 -7.25
C TRP A 91 -13.98 8.29 -5.98
N GLU A 92 -13.36 8.26 -4.80
CA GLU A 92 -14.06 8.29 -3.51
C GLU A 92 -14.92 9.55 -3.32
N ASP A 93 -14.46 10.69 -3.83
CA ASP A 93 -15.18 11.96 -3.77
C ASP A 93 -16.38 12.02 -4.74
N GLN A 94 -16.27 11.42 -5.94
CA GLN A 94 -17.29 11.54 -7.00
C GLN A 94 -18.28 10.37 -7.06
N ALA A 95 -17.88 9.15 -6.70
CA ALA A 95 -18.75 7.97 -6.74
C ALA A 95 -20.08 8.16 -5.96
N PRO A 96 -20.11 8.83 -4.79
CA PRO A 96 -21.37 9.08 -4.07
C PRO A 96 -22.40 9.85 -4.90
N ALA A 97 -21.98 10.80 -5.72
CA ALA A 97 -22.88 11.55 -6.60
C ALA A 97 -23.50 10.65 -7.69
N GLY A 98 -22.73 9.70 -8.23
CA GLY A 98 -23.22 8.70 -9.18
C GLY A 98 -24.30 7.82 -8.56
N TYR A 99 -24.05 7.29 -7.36
CA TYR A 99 -25.04 6.50 -6.62
C TYR A 99 -26.31 7.29 -6.29
N ALA A 100 -26.17 8.55 -5.89
CA ALA A 100 -27.31 9.42 -5.61
C ALA A 100 -28.16 9.66 -6.87
N LEU A 101 -27.51 10.01 -7.99
CA LEU A 101 -28.20 10.24 -9.26
C LEU A 101 -28.88 8.98 -9.78
N LYS A 102 -28.22 7.81 -9.73
CA LYS A 102 -28.82 6.51 -10.07
C LYS A 102 -30.10 6.27 -9.27
N LYS A 103 -30.07 6.51 -7.95
CA LYS A 103 -31.23 6.32 -7.06
C LYS A 103 -32.39 7.22 -7.48
N ASP A 104 -32.11 8.49 -7.74
CA ASP A 104 -33.10 9.48 -8.18
C ASP A 104 -33.73 9.10 -9.52
N LEU A 105 -32.90 8.77 -10.52
CA LEU A 105 -33.35 8.33 -11.84
C LEU A 105 -34.22 7.08 -11.73
N SER A 106 -33.79 6.09 -10.95
CA SER A 106 -34.53 4.86 -10.73
C SER A 106 -35.92 5.11 -10.13
N ALA A 107 -36.03 6.03 -9.17
CA ALA A 107 -37.33 6.40 -8.59
C ALA A 107 -38.22 7.13 -9.61
N ALA A 108 -37.67 8.12 -10.32
CA ALA A 108 -38.40 8.91 -11.32
C ALA A 108 -38.92 8.02 -12.47
N PHE A 109 -38.07 7.13 -12.99
CA PHE A 109 -38.41 6.26 -14.12
C PHE A 109 -39.46 5.22 -13.73
N ARG A 110 -39.37 4.63 -12.53
CA ARG A 110 -40.42 3.72 -12.03
C ARG A 110 -41.77 4.41 -11.97
N PHE A 111 -41.82 5.67 -11.55
CA PHE A 111 -43.05 6.43 -11.47
C PHE A 111 -43.56 6.87 -12.85
N ALA A 112 -42.70 7.46 -13.69
CA ALA A 112 -43.04 7.92 -15.03
C ALA A 112 -43.61 6.79 -15.89
N TYR A 113 -42.93 5.64 -15.93
CA TYR A 113 -43.28 4.51 -16.77
C TYR A 113 -44.25 3.51 -16.12
N ARG A 114 -44.84 3.81 -14.96
CA ARG A 114 -45.71 2.89 -14.19
C ARG A 114 -46.90 2.31 -14.98
N LYS A 115 -47.36 3.01 -16.03
CA LYS A 115 -48.49 2.60 -16.88
C LYS A 115 -48.06 1.91 -18.18
N ASP A 116 -46.76 1.88 -18.48
CA ASP A 116 -46.20 1.21 -19.65
C ASP A 116 -45.41 -0.02 -19.16
N SER A 117 -46.03 -1.20 -19.26
CA SER A 117 -45.44 -2.44 -18.77
C SER A 117 -44.10 -2.77 -19.45
N ARG A 118 -43.93 -2.37 -20.72
CA ARG A 118 -42.71 -2.61 -21.50
C ARG A 118 -41.57 -1.73 -21.00
N LEU A 119 -41.81 -0.43 -20.80
CA LEU A 119 -40.80 0.49 -20.27
C LEU A 119 -40.49 0.21 -18.80
N LEU A 120 -41.49 -0.15 -18.00
CA LEU A 120 -41.29 -0.54 -16.61
C LEU A 120 -40.45 -1.81 -16.47
N ALA A 121 -40.60 -2.78 -17.39
CA ALA A 121 -39.74 -3.96 -17.43
C ALA A 121 -38.28 -3.57 -17.66
N LYS A 122 -37.99 -2.67 -18.61
CA LYS A 122 -36.63 -2.15 -18.84
C LYS A 122 -36.05 -1.49 -17.59
N VAL A 123 -36.82 -0.64 -16.91
CA VAL A 123 -36.38 0.00 -15.64
C VAL A 123 -36.02 -1.03 -14.56
N ARG A 124 -36.75 -2.14 -14.49
CA ARG A 124 -36.44 -3.23 -13.56
C ARG A 124 -35.15 -3.94 -13.95
N GLU A 125 -34.94 -4.21 -15.23
CA GLU A 125 -33.71 -4.85 -15.73
C GLU A 125 -32.47 -4.00 -15.42
N ILE A 126 -32.54 -2.69 -15.66
CA ILE A 126 -31.47 -1.74 -15.33
C ILE A 126 -31.08 -1.93 -13.85
N GLY A 127 -32.05 -1.85 -12.92
CA GLY A 127 -31.73 -1.91 -11.48
C GLY A 127 -31.40 -3.28 -10.87
N LYS A 128 -31.15 -4.35 -11.64
CA LYS A 128 -30.95 -5.71 -11.09
C LYS A 128 -29.55 -6.00 -10.54
N GLY A 129 -28.53 -5.29 -11.00
CA GLY A 129 -27.15 -5.53 -10.59
C GLY A 129 -26.75 -4.71 -9.36
N THR A 130 -25.49 -4.89 -8.96
CA THR A 130 -24.85 -4.22 -7.83
C THR A 130 -23.39 -3.93 -8.16
N GLY A 131 -22.77 -2.96 -7.48
CA GLY A 131 -21.36 -2.61 -7.68
C GLY A 131 -21.16 -1.30 -8.42
N ASP A 132 -19.90 -0.93 -8.59
CA ASP A 132 -19.46 0.34 -9.18
C ASP A 132 -19.64 0.35 -10.70
N ASP A 133 -19.21 -0.72 -11.36
CA ASP A 133 -19.36 -0.97 -12.79
C ASP A 133 -20.84 -0.95 -13.21
N HIS A 134 -21.68 -1.59 -12.41
CA HIS A 134 -23.12 -1.62 -12.65
C HIS A 134 -23.77 -0.26 -12.37
N MET A 135 -23.33 0.48 -11.36
CA MET A 135 -23.81 1.85 -11.13
C MET A 135 -23.51 2.77 -12.32
N ILE A 136 -22.31 2.66 -12.89
CA ILE A 136 -21.92 3.43 -14.08
C ILE A 136 -22.81 3.06 -15.27
N GLN A 137 -22.98 1.77 -15.53
CA GLN A 137 -23.83 1.29 -16.63
C GLN A 137 -25.27 1.76 -16.49
N ASP A 138 -25.84 1.70 -15.29
CA ASP A 138 -27.21 2.14 -15.02
C ASP A 138 -27.42 3.63 -15.35
N LEU A 139 -26.45 4.48 -15.01
CA LEU A 139 -26.52 5.91 -15.32
C LEU A 139 -26.66 6.13 -16.82
N LEU A 140 -25.86 5.43 -17.64
CA LEU A 140 -25.96 5.50 -19.09
C LEU A 140 -27.29 4.92 -19.61
N GLU A 141 -27.72 3.78 -19.09
CA GLU A 141 -28.95 3.11 -19.52
C GLU A 141 -30.20 3.94 -19.21
N TYR A 142 -30.26 4.59 -18.04
CA TYR A 142 -31.34 5.53 -17.72
C TYR A 142 -31.34 6.73 -18.67
N ALA A 143 -30.17 7.30 -18.97
CA ALA A 143 -30.06 8.42 -19.91
C ALA A 143 -30.62 8.05 -21.29
N VAL A 144 -30.15 6.94 -21.86
CA VAL A 144 -30.57 6.45 -23.18
C VAL A 144 -32.06 6.09 -23.20
N LEU A 145 -32.56 5.41 -22.17
CA LEU A 145 -33.97 5.04 -22.06
C LEU A 145 -34.88 6.26 -21.98
N GLY A 146 -34.48 7.27 -21.19
CA GLY A 146 -35.21 8.53 -21.01
C GLY A 146 -35.24 9.37 -22.27
N GLN A 147 -34.09 9.55 -22.93
CA GLN A 147 -33.99 10.28 -24.20
C GLN A 147 -34.82 9.61 -25.31
N SER A 148 -34.89 8.28 -25.32
CA SER A 148 -35.68 7.54 -26.31
C SER A 148 -37.19 7.55 -26.03
N ASN A 149 -37.63 7.90 -24.81
CA ASN A 149 -39.05 7.85 -24.39
C ASN A 149 -39.42 9.05 -23.48
N PRO A 150 -39.28 10.31 -23.95
CA PRO A 150 -39.36 11.49 -23.09
C PRO A 150 -40.76 11.78 -22.57
N THR A 151 -41.81 11.43 -23.32
CA THR A 151 -43.20 11.88 -23.07
C THR A 151 -43.70 11.58 -21.66
N GLN A 152 -43.44 10.39 -21.13
CA GLN A 152 -43.92 10.01 -19.79
C GLN A 152 -43.09 10.66 -18.68
N LEU A 153 -41.82 11.03 -18.95
CA LEU A 153 -40.97 11.78 -18.03
C LEU A 153 -41.41 13.25 -17.97
N GLU A 154 -41.67 13.87 -19.13
CA GLU A 154 -42.21 15.22 -19.23
C GLU A 154 -43.56 15.36 -18.51
N ALA A 155 -44.42 14.34 -18.62
CA ALA A 155 -45.73 14.31 -17.95
C ALA A 155 -45.66 14.35 -16.41
N ILE A 156 -44.49 14.07 -15.82
CA ILE A 156 -44.26 14.18 -14.37
C ILE A 156 -43.38 15.39 -14.01
N ASN A 157 -43.15 16.31 -14.96
CA ASN A 157 -42.22 17.44 -14.85
C ASN A 157 -40.80 17.00 -14.46
N PHE A 158 -40.35 15.87 -15.00
CA PHE A 158 -38.98 15.41 -14.80
C PHE A 158 -37.99 16.39 -15.42
N ASP A 159 -36.91 16.68 -14.70
CA ASP A 159 -35.81 17.51 -15.18
C ASP A 159 -34.95 16.71 -16.17
N MET A 160 -35.18 16.96 -17.47
CA MET A 160 -34.48 16.28 -18.56
C MET A 160 -32.96 16.52 -18.55
N THR A 161 -32.46 17.60 -17.92
CA THR A 161 -31.02 17.88 -17.82
C THR A 161 -30.28 16.84 -16.96
N LYS A 162 -31.01 16.11 -16.11
CA LYS A 162 -30.45 14.97 -15.36
C LYS A 162 -30.01 13.84 -16.27
N LEU A 163 -30.59 13.68 -17.47
CA LEU A 163 -30.17 12.65 -18.42
C LEU A 163 -28.80 12.98 -19.01
N ASP A 164 -28.56 14.23 -19.39
CA ASP A 164 -27.26 14.68 -19.87
C ASP A 164 -26.20 14.60 -18.77
N THR A 165 -26.58 15.00 -17.55
CA THR A 165 -25.72 14.85 -16.35
C THR A 165 -25.36 13.38 -16.12
N SER A 166 -26.32 12.47 -16.30
CA SER A 166 -26.12 11.03 -16.12
C SER A 166 -25.12 10.45 -17.13
N THR A 167 -25.20 10.87 -18.40
CA THR A 167 -24.23 10.48 -19.45
C THR A 167 -22.83 10.96 -19.12
N VAL A 168 -22.65 12.26 -18.82
CA VAL A 168 -21.34 12.83 -18.50
C VAL A 168 -20.75 12.19 -17.24
N LEU A 169 -21.58 11.98 -16.21
CA LEU A 169 -21.13 11.38 -14.97
C LEU A 169 -20.74 9.91 -15.16
N SER A 170 -21.48 9.15 -15.97
CA SER A 170 -21.12 7.77 -16.33
C SER A 170 -19.74 7.69 -17.01
N GLU A 171 -19.48 8.54 -18.01
CA GLU A 171 -18.18 8.57 -18.71
C GLU A 171 -17.03 8.95 -17.78
N THR A 172 -17.27 9.96 -16.94
CA THR A 172 -16.30 10.45 -15.95
C THR A 172 -15.96 9.35 -14.94
N LEU A 173 -16.98 8.71 -14.36
CA LEU A 173 -16.81 7.66 -13.37
C LEU A 173 -16.16 6.40 -13.97
N SER A 174 -16.51 6.00 -15.20
CA SER A 174 -15.85 4.89 -15.89
C SER A 174 -14.33 5.10 -16.02
N THR A 175 -13.92 6.31 -16.38
CA THR A 175 -12.51 6.68 -16.49
C THR A 175 -11.83 6.68 -15.12
N LEU A 176 -12.46 7.27 -14.10
CA LEU A 176 -11.90 7.33 -12.74
C LEU A 176 -11.78 5.94 -12.10
N LEU A 177 -12.78 5.08 -12.25
CA LEU A 177 -12.74 3.71 -11.73
C LEU A 177 -11.58 2.93 -12.34
N SER A 178 -11.43 3.03 -13.66
CA SER A 178 -10.36 2.34 -14.39
C SER A 178 -8.98 2.78 -13.92
N LYS A 179 -8.77 4.09 -13.72
CA LYS A 179 -7.52 4.64 -13.18
C LYS A 179 -7.29 4.21 -11.73
N SER A 180 -8.29 4.37 -10.86
CA SER A 180 -8.21 3.99 -9.44
C SER A 180 -7.86 2.51 -9.25
N VAL A 181 -8.44 1.62 -10.07
CA VAL A 181 -8.13 0.18 -10.03
C VAL A 181 -6.71 -0.10 -10.52
N GLY A 182 -6.28 0.56 -11.61
CA GLY A 182 -4.92 0.46 -12.13
C GLY A 182 -3.88 0.88 -11.08
N ASP A 183 -4.10 2.04 -10.47
CA ASP A 183 -3.30 2.62 -9.41
C ASP A 183 -3.17 1.68 -8.21
N LYS A 184 -4.29 1.18 -7.67
CA LYS A 184 -4.26 0.22 -6.55
C LYS A 184 -3.42 -1.02 -6.87
N LYS A 185 -3.49 -1.52 -8.11
CA LYS A 185 -2.70 -2.67 -8.56
C LYS A 185 -1.22 -2.33 -8.63
N SER A 186 -0.85 -1.19 -9.22
CA SER A 186 0.52 -0.70 -9.29
C SER A 186 1.14 -0.53 -7.90
N GLN A 187 0.42 0.13 -6.98
CA GLN A 187 0.86 0.28 -5.58
C GLN A 187 1.10 -1.06 -4.90
N HIS A 188 0.20 -2.04 -5.09
CA HIS A 188 0.37 -3.36 -4.49
C HIS A 188 1.62 -4.06 -5.02
N LEU A 189 1.87 -4.00 -6.34
CA LEU A 189 3.05 -4.62 -6.94
C LEU A 189 4.35 -3.99 -6.44
N LEU A 190 4.42 -2.65 -6.39
CA LEU A 190 5.61 -1.96 -5.89
C LEU A 190 5.83 -2.17 -4.39
N LYS A 191 4.74 -2.25 -3.62
CA LYS A 191 4.81 -2.60 -2.20
C LYS A 191 5.38 -4.02 -1.99
N ASP A 192 4.94 -4.99 -2.79
CA ASP A 192 5.46 -6.36 -2.74
C ASP A 192 6.96 -6.41 -3.08
N VAL A 193 7.40 -5.68 -4.11
CA VAL A 193 8.82 -5.55 -4.46
C VAL A 193 9.64 -4.94 -3.32
N ARG A 194 9.13 -3.89 -2.67
CA ARG A 194 9.76 -3.30 -1.49
C ARG A 194 9.86 -4.29 -0.32
N ASP A 195 8.79 -5.02 -0.01
CA ASP A 195 8.77 -5.97 1.10
C ASP A 195 9.72 -7.16 0.83
N ARG A 196 9.81 -7.63 -0.41
CA ARG A 196 10.83 -8.61 -0.84
C ARG A 196 12.25 -8.08 -0.69
N SER A 197 12.50 -6.85 -1.14
CA SER A 197 13.80 -6.18 -0.99
C SER A 197 14.20 -6.04 0.48
N PHE A 198 13.23 -5.71 1.34
CA PHE A 198 13.45 -5.64 2.78
C PHE A 198 13.80 -7.01 3.36
N THR A 199 13.07 -8.04 2.97
CA THR A 199 13.27 -9.40 3.47
C THR A 199 14.69 -9.91 3.17
N ILE A 200 15.13 -9.82 1.91
CA ILE A 200 16.47 -10.30 1.54
C ILE A 200 17.58 -9.48 2.22
N MET A 201 17.38 -8.16 2.37
CA MET A 201 18.33 -7.29 3.08
C MET A 201 18.41 -7.70 4.56
N LYS A 202 17.24 -7.88 5.19
CA LYS A 202 17.10 -8.28 6.59
C LYS A 202 17.75 -9.63 6.87
N GLU A 203 17.55 -10.62 6.01
CA GLU A 203 18.19 -11.94 6.15
C GLU A 203 19.72 -11.84 6.18
N THR A 204 20.30 -11.04 5.26
CA THR A 204 21.75 -10.81 5.24
C THR A 204 22.22 -10.05 6.47
N LEU A 205 21.46 -9.03 6.88
CA LEU A 205 21.76 -8.21 8.05
C LEU A 205 21.75 -9.05 9.34
N ASP A 206 20.70 -9.85 9.53
CA ASP A 206 20.53 -10.70 10.70
C ASP A 206 21.62 -11.79 10.74
N TYR A 207 21.96 -12.40 9.60
CA TYR A 207 23.08 -13.34 9.51
C TYR A 207 24.40 -12.72 9.99
N ILE A 208 24.75 -11.53 9.50
CA ILE A 208 25.99 -10.83 9.89
C ILE A 208 25.95 -10.45 11.37
N ARG A 209 24.81 -9.98 11.88
CA ARG A 209 24.62 -9.60 13.28
C ARG A 209 24.75 -10.80 14.21
N ASP A 210 24.14 -11.93 13.85
CA ASP A 210 24.17 -13.13 14.68
C ASP A 210 25.57 -13.75 14.70
N ALA A 211 26.26 -13.76 13.55
CA ALA A 211 27.67 -14.14 13.48
C ALA A 211 28.55 -13.23 14.35
N GLY A 212 28.36 -11.91 14.28
CA GLY A 212 29.09 -10.96 15.11
C GLY A 212 28.83 -11.14 16.60
N LYS A 213 27.57 -11.32 17.01
CA LYS A 213 27.23 -11.59 18.42
C LYS A 213 27.88 -12.88 18.92
N TYR A 214 27.95 -13.90 18.08
CA TYR A 214 28.60 -15.18 18.41
C TYR A 214 30.12 -15.03 18.55
N VAL A 215 30.78 -14.43 17.54
CA VAL A 215 32.25 -14.24 17.53
C VAL A 215 32.73 -13.36 18.68
N PHE A 216 31.97 -12.32 19.02
CA PHE A 216 32.32 -11.35 20.06
C PHE A 216 31.57 -11.57 21.38
N ASN A 217 31.12 -12.80 21.67
CA ASN A 217 30.29 -13.08 22.84
C ASN A 217 30.88 -12.54 24.15
N ASP A 218 32.20 -12.67 24.33
CA ASP A 218 32.93 -12.26 25.53
C ASP A 218 33.44 -10.80 25.47
N GLN A 219 33.33 -10.15 24.31
CA GLN A 219 33.76 -8.77 24.06
C GLN A 219 32.53 -7.86 23.97
N LEU A 220 31.91 -7.59 25.13
CA LEU A 220 30.61 -6.94 25.23
C LEU A 220 30.51 -5.61 24.48
N ASP A 221 31.58 -4.81 24.44
CA ASP A 221 31.58 -3.53 23.75
C ASP A 221 31.52 -3.68 22.22
N ILE A 222 32.20 -4.68 21.67
CA ILE A 222 32.14 -4.98 20.23
C ILE A 222 30.82 -5.67 19.90
N ARG A 223 30.36 -6.60 20.74
CA ARG A 223 29.07 -7.29 20.57
C ARG A 223 27.89 -6.33 20.43
N LYS A 224 27.88 -5.23 21.20
CA LYS A 224 26.82 -4.20 21.11
C LYS A 224 26.73 -3.58 19.72
N LEU A 225 27.83 -3.49 18.97
CA LEU A 225 27.86 -2.96 17.61
C LEU A 225 27.09 -3.84 16.60
N PHE A 226 26.85 -5.11 16.93
CA PHE A 226 26.09 -6.06 16.11
C PHE A 226 24.62 -6.17 16.55
N THR A 227 24.07 -5.09 17.10
CA THR A 227 22.66 -5.02 17.53
C THR A 227 21.92 -3.89 16.81
N SER A 228 20.59 -3.98 16.73
CA SER A 228 19.78 -2.89 16.16
C SER A 228 19.68 -1.75 17.16
N ASP A 229 20.12 -0.57 16.74
CA ASP A 229 20.00 0.67 17.49
C ASP A 229 18.55 1.12 17.61
N TYR A 230 17.78 0.98 16.54
CA TYR A 230 16.37 1.34 16.52
C TYR A 230 15.55 0.52 17.52
N LEU A 231 15.69 -0.81 17.49
CA LEU A 231 14.93 -1.69 18.37
C LEU A 231 15.30 -1.47 19.84
N ARG A 232 16.59 -1.26 20.13
CA ARG A 232 17.05 -0.96 21.50
C ARG A 232 16.41 0.32 22.05
N LYS A 233 16.37 1.40 21.25
CA LYS A 233 15.76 2.67 21.66
C LYS A 233 14.24 2.53 21.87
N HIS A 234 13.55 1.80 21.00
CA HIS A 234 12.10 1.60 21.11
C HIS A 234 11.68 0.67 22.25
N GLN A 235 12.52 -0.31 22.62
CA GLN A 235 12.28 -1.17 23.78
C GLN A 235 12.55 -0.43 25.10
N ALA A 236 13.59 0.40 25.15
CA ALA A 236 13.90 1.21 26.32
C ALA A 236 12.79 2.22 26.66
N SER A 237 12.14 2.82 25.65
CA SER A 237 11.01 3.75 25.85
C SER A 237 9.68 3.06 26.21
N SER A 238 9.60 1.72 26.12
CA SER A 238 8.37 0.96 26.39
C SER A 238 8.36 0.31 27.79
N THR A 239 9.43 0.48 28.57
CA THR A 239 9.50 -0.02 29.97
C THR A 239 9.01 1.10 30.90
N PRO A 240 7.88 0.94 31.63
CA PRO A 240 7.44 1.94 32.59
C PRO A 240 8.47 2.08 33.71
N GLU A 241 8.88 3.31 33.98
CA GLU A 241 9.68 3.70 35.13
C GLU A 241 8.96 3.22 36.39
N SER A 242 9.57 2.28 37.11
CA SER A 242 9.03 1.70 38.34
C SER A 242 8.79 2.81 39.36
N ILE A 243 7.54 2.94 39.79
CA ILE A 243 7.08 3.85 40.84
C ILE A 243 7.95 3.64 42.09
N GLU A 244 8.73 4.66 42.46
CA GLU A 244 9.34 4.77 43.78
C GLU A 244 8.22 4.78 44.83
N ILE A 245 8.20 3.77 45.69
CA ILE A 245 7.35 3.74 46.87
C ILE A 245 8.05 4.61 47.91
N GLU A 246 7.55 5.82 48.15
CA GLU A 246 7.90 6.58 49.35
C GLU A 246 7.45 5.78 50.58
N GLU A 247 8.43 5.26 51.34
CA GLU A 247 8.21 4.77 52.69
C GLU A 247 7.84 5.97 53.59
N ASP A 248 6.54 6.13 53.83
CA ASP A 248 6.00 7.00 54.87
C ASP A 248 6.44 6.45 56.25
N THR A 249 7.54 7.01 56.76
CA THR A 249 8.02 6.79 58.13
C THR A 249 7.48 7.91 59.02
N THR A 250 6.20 7.81 59.42
CA THR A 250 5.74 8.49 60.62
C THR A 250 6.17 7.71 61.86
N VAL A 251 7.23 8.19 62.49
CA VAL A 251 7.61 7.84 63.87
C VAL A 251 7.02 8.90 64.80
N GLU A 252 6.19 8.41 65.73
CA GLU A 252 5.71 8.98 67.02
C GLU A 252 5.26 10.45 67.10
#